data_AF-A0A7Y5FBH7-F1
#
_entry.id   AF-A0A7Y5FBH7-F1
#
_cell.length_a   1.000
_cell.length_b   1.000
_cell.length_c   1.000
_cell.angle_alpha   90.00
_cell.angle_beta   90.00
_cell.angle_gamma   90.00
#
_symmetry.space_group_name_H-M   'P 1'
#
loop_
_entity.id
_entity.type
_entity.pdbx_description
1 polymer ?
#
loop_
_entity_poly.entity_id
_entity_poly.type
_entity_poly.pdbx_seq_one_letter_code
_entity_poly.pdbx_strand_id
1 'polypeptide(L)'
;MPLVQDRPPAVEHYESTARLSHGAKVKRGQLTAVQQGRYGTGPAPYGYRRGNEGEKPLVVDDREAEVVRIVFREYLATRSTGKVVSYLHSKGIMTRKGNKWSRQAIAIILSNRTYRGRVSYGDVETQGVHDPIIDPALFYKANAIRERRKRRRDSND
;
A
#
# COMPACT_ATOMS: atom_id res chain seq x y z
N MET A 1 -60.38 15.89 49.01
CA MET A 1 -60.14 14.97 47.88
C MET A 1 -59.41 15.72 46.77
N PRO A 2 -58.09 15.56 46.62
CA PRO A 2 -57.39 15.98 45.41
C PRO A 2 -57.11 14.78 44.49
N LEU A 3 -57.26 15.01 43.19
CA LEU A 3 -56.98 14.09 42.10
C LEU A 3 -55.48 13.81 42.01
N VAL A 4 -55.08 12.54 42.09
CA VAL A 4 -53.71 12.08 41.84
C VAL A 4 -53.54 11.99 40.32
N GLN A 5 -52.79 12.91 39.74
CA GLN A 5 -52.33 12.79 38.35
C GLN A 5 -51.12 11.85 38.30
N ASP A 6 -51.32 10.65 37.75
CA ASP A 6 -50.23 9.78 37.34
C ASP A 6 -49.44 10.44 36.20
N ARG A 7 -48.19 10.82 36.49
CA ARG A 7 -47.22 11.21 35.46
C ARG A 7 -46.16 10.11 35.38
N PRO A 8 -46.05 9.36 34.28
CA PRO A 8 -44.93 8.43 34.12
C PRO A 8 -43.61 9.22 33.95
N PRO A 9 -42.51 8.85 34.61
CA PRO A 9 -41.23 9.49 34.35
C PRO A 9 -40.64 9.01 33.01
N ALA A 10 -40.33 10.02 32.19
CA ALA A 10 -39.38 10.11 31.08
C ALA A 10 -38.73 8.82 30.54
N VAL A 11 -39.01 8.55 29.26
CA VAL A 11 -38.11 7.81 28.37
C VAL A 11 -36.81 8.63 28.21
N GLU A 12 -35.82 8.33 29.05
CA GLU A 12 -34.46 8.84 28.86
C GLU A 12 -33.81 8.14 27.67
N HIS A 13 -33.34 8.98 26.75
CA HIS A 13 -32.68 8.64 25.51
C HIS A 13 -31.56 7.61 25.69
N TYR A 14 -31.74 6.43 25.09
CA TYR A 14 -30.62 5.53 24.81
C TYR A 14 -29.77 6.13 23.66
N GLU A 15 -28.99 7.16 23.96
CA GLU A 15 -27.88 7.54 23.10
C GLU A 15 -26.81 6.45 23.20
N SER A 16 -26.96 5.43 22.36
CA SER A 16 -25.89 4.50 22.02
C SER A 16 -24.78 5.25 21.29
N THR A 17 -23.95 5.97 22.03
CA THR A 17 -22.62 6.32 21.55
C THR A 17 -21.79 5.04 21.59
N ALA A 18 -21.99 4.17 20.60
CA ALA A 18 -21.19 2.98 20.41
C ALA A 18 -19.72 3.42 20.30
N ARG A 19 -18.95 3.26 21.39
CA ARG A 19 -17.51 3.49 21.39
C ARG A 19 -16.92 2.55 20.35
N LEU A 20 -16.49 3.10 19.21
CA LEU A 20 -15.81 2.35 18.17
C LEU A 20 -14.70 1.49 18.79
N SER A 21 -14.65 0.21 18.42
CA SER A 21 -13.58 -0.68 18.86
C SER A 21 -12.21 -0.13 18.44
N HIS A 22 -11.15 -0.52 19.14
CA HIS A 22 -9.79 -0.08 18.79
C HIS A 22 -9.46 -0.41 17.31
N GLY A 23 -9.87 -1.59 16.83
CA GLY A 23 -9.73 -1.96 15.42
C GLY A 23 -10.52 -1.05 14.47
N ALA A 24 -11.77 -0.71 14.80
CA ALA A 24 -12.57 0.22 14.00
C ALA A 24 -11.94 1.62 13.94
N LYS A 25 -11.37 2.10 15.06
CA LYS A 25 -10.64 3.37 15.12
C LYS A 25 -9.40 3.36 14.23
N VAL A 26 -8.60 2.29 14.27
CA VAL A 26 -7.41 2.12 13.41
C VAL A 26 -7.80 2.12 11.93
N LYS A 27 -8.82 1.34 11.55
CA LYS A 27 -9.33 1.30 10.16
C LYS A 27 -9.75 2.68 9.67
N ARG A 28 -10.51 3.41 10.49
CA ARG A 28 -10.95 4.77 10.17
C ARG A 28 -9.76 5.72 9.99
N GLY A 29 -8.77 5.67 10.89
CA GLY A 29 -7.57 6.49 10.77
C GLY A 29 -6.75 6.20 9.51
N GLN A 30 -6.60 4.93 9.13
CA GLN A 30 -5.92 4.53 7.90
C GLN A 30 -6.66 5.00 6.65
N LEU A 31 -7.99 4.87 6.65
CA LEU A 31 -8.83 5.35 5.56
C LEU A 31 -8.70 6.88 5.39
N THR A 32 -8.81 7.63 6.48
CA THR A 32 -8.65 9.10 6.47
C THR A 32 -7.25 9.52 5.99
N ALA A 33 -6.19 8.83 6.42
CA ALA A 33 -4.84 9.11 5.95
C ALA A 33 -4.70 8.92 4.44
N VAL A 34 -5.23 7.82 3.89
CA VAL A 34 -5.20 7.55 2.44
C VAL A 34 -6.01 8.56 1.65
N GLN A 35 -7.18 8.97 2.15
CA GLN A 35 -7.99 10.04 1.52
C GLN A 35 -7.24 11.38 1.45
N GLN A 36 -6.34 11.64 2.41
CA GLN A 36 -5.45 12.80 2.40
C GLN A 36 -4.15 12.57 1.60
N GLY A 37 -4.04 11.47 0.86
CA GLY A 37 -2.84 11.12 0.09
C GLY A 37 -1.64 10.70 0.95
N ARG A 38 -1.82 10.51 2.26
CA ARG A 38 -0.76 10.10 3.18
C ARG A 38 -0.66 8.58 3.22
N TYR A 39 0.57 8.07 3.11
CA TYR A 39 0.80 6.63 3.27
C TYR A 39 0.64 6.22 4.73
N GLY A 40 -0.50 5.62 5.06
CA GLY A 40 -0.87 5.22 6.43
C GLY A 40 -0.76 3.72 6.72
N THR A 41 -0.28 2.91 5.78
CA THR A 41 -0.45 1.45 5.83
C THR A 41 0.88 0.72 6.09
N GLY A 42 1.06 0.19 7.30
CA GLY A 42 2.17 -0.72 7.62
C GLY A 42 3.59 -0.13 7.45
N PRO A 43 4.63 -0.96 7.29
CA PRO A 43 6.00 -0.51 7.06
C PRO A 43 6.15 0.29 5.76
N ALA A 44 7.17 1.14 5.69
CA ALA A 44 7.54 1.83 4.44
C ALA A 44 7.94 0.80 3.36
N PRO A 45 7.41 0.89 2.13
CA PRO A 45 7.82 0.01 1.04
C PRO A 45 9.32 0.12 0.78
N TYR A 46 9.91 -0.94 0.22
CA TYR A 46 11.31 -0.90 -0.21
C TYR A 46 11.55 0.23 -1.22
N GLY A 47 12.62 1.00 -1.11
CA GLY A 47 12.81 2.23 -1.90
C GLY A 47 12.30 3.50 -1.21
N TYR A 48 11.59 3.37 -0.09
CA TYR A 48 11.16 4.50 0.74
C TYR A 48 11.51 4.28 2.21
N ARG A 49 11.68 5.39 2.93
CA ARG A 49 11.69 5.45 4.40
C ARG A 49 10.51 6.27 4.90
N ARG A 50 10.19 6.14 6.19
CA ARG A 50 9.28 7.07 6.85
C ARG A 50 9.94 8.44 6.95
N GLY A 51 9.17 9.48 6.69
CA GLY A 51 9.62 10.85 6.95
C GLY A 51 9.63 11.15 8.44
N ASN A 52 10.57 12.00 8.84
CA ASN A 52 10.60 12.61 10.17
C ASN A 52 9.60 13.77 10.25
N GLU A 53 9.53 14.42 11.41
CA GLU A 53 8.72 15.63 11.57
C GLU A 53 9.10 16.70 10.54
N GLY A 54 8.09 17.30 9.89
CA GLY A 54 8.28 18.26 8.81
C GLY A 54 8.55 17.66 7.42
N GLU A 55 8.85 16.36 7.30
CA GLU A 55 9.02 15.69 6.01
C GLU A 55 7.69 15.10 5.47
N LYS A 56 7.70 14.71 4.18
CA LYS A 56 6.61 13.92 3.58
C LYS A 56 6.48 12.57 4.32
N PRO A 57 5.26 12.01 4.47
CA PRO A 57 5.04 10.74 5.19
C PRO A 57 5.86 9.54 4.67
N LEU A 58 6.20 9.57 3.38
CA LEU A 58 7.20 8.72 2.77
C LEU A 58 8.21 9.59 2.03
N VAL A 59 9.49 9.29 2.24
CA VAL A 59 10.62 9.92 1.57
C VAL A 59 11.39 8.86 0.80
N VAL A 60 11.85 9.19 -0.40
CA VAL A 60 12.66 8.28 -1.24
C VAL A 60 13.96 7.95 -0.51
N ASP A 61 14.30 6.66 -0.48
CA ASP A 61 15.64 6.19 -0.15
C ASP A 61 16.38 5.93 -1.45
N ASP A 62 17.36 6.76 -1.81
CA ASP A 62 17.96 6.74 -3.14
C ASP A 62 18.60 5.39 -3.50
N ARG A 63 19.24 4.74 -2.51
CA ARG A 63 19.93 3.45 -2.73
C ARG A 63 18.93 2.36 -3.05
N GLU A 64 17.87 2.26 -2.26
CA GLU A 64 16.85 1.24 -2.49
C GLU A 64 15.93 1.59 -3.67
N ALA A 65 15.69 2.88 -3.91
CA ALA A 65 14.90 3.34 -5.04
C ALA A 65 15.58 2.97 -6.35
N GLU A 66 16.91 3.02 -6.42
CA GLU A 66 17.63 2.54 -7.59
C GLU A 66 17.42 1.04 -7.81
N VAL A 67 17.42 0.24 -6.75
CA VAL A 67 17.08 -1.19 -6.86
C VAL A 67 15.64 -1.40 -7.34
N VAL A 68 14.68 -0.57 -6.93
CA VAL A 68 13.32 -0.60 -7.49
C VAL A 68 13.33 -0.30 -8.99
N ARG A 69 14.06 0.72 -9.45
CA ARG A 69 14.21 1.03 -10.88
C ARG A 69 14.83 -0.12 -11.66
N ILE A 70 15.86 -0.77 -11.11
CA ILE A 70 16.46 -2.00 -11.65
C ILE A 70 15.39 -3.09 -11.79
N VAL A 71 14.59 -3.34 -10.75
CA VAL A 71 13.53 -4.36 -10.79
C VAL A 71 12.55 -4.12 -11.93
N PHE A 72 12.06 -2.88 -12.10
CA PHE A 72 11.15 -2.55 -13.20
C PHE A 72 11.81 -2.71 -14.57
N ARG A 73 13.05 -2.23 -14.72
CA ARG A 73 13.82 -2.34 -15.97
C ARG A 73 14.05 -3.80 -16.38
N GLU A 74 14.61 -4.60 -15.47
CA GLU A 74 14.90 -6.01 -15.71
C GLU A 74 13.62 -6.81 -15.96
N TYR A 75 12.53 -6.49 -15.25
CA TYR A 75 11.25 -7.14 -15.49
C TYR A 75 10.70 -6.82 -16.88
N LEU A 76 10.77 -5.56 -17.32
CA LEU A 76 10.30 -5.16 -18.64
C LEU A 76 11.10 -5.82 -19.77
N ALA A 77 12.41 -5.99 -19.58
CA ALA A 77 13.29 -6.66 -20.53
C ALA A 77 13.06 -8.17 -20.57
N THR A 78 13.13 -8.83 -19.40
CA THR A 78 13.15 -10.30 -19.32
C THR A 78 11.76 -10.91 -19.28
N ARG A 79 10.76 -10.13 -18.87
CA ARG A 79 9.43 -10.60 -18.52
C ARG A 79 9.56 -11.82 -17.61
N SER A 80 10.30 -11.77 -16.52
CA SER A 80 10.37 -12.92 -15.60
C SER A 80 10.83 -12.49 -14.23
N THR A 81 9.98 -12.65 -13.21
CA THR A 81 10.37 -12.37 -11.83
C THR A 81 11.54 -13.26 -11.39
N GLY A 82 11.63 -14.50 -11.90
CA GLY A 82 12.77 -15.39 -11.66
C GLY A 82 14.07 -14.83 -12.24
N LYS A 83 14.06 -14.31 -13.47
CA LYS A 83 15.25 -13.69 -14.08
C LYS A 83 15.67 -12.42 -13.35
N VAL A 84 14.71 -11.61 -12.88
CA VAL A 84 15.01 -10.45 -12.02
C VAL A 84 15.68 -10.88 -10.72
N VAL A 85 15.19 -11.92 -10.05
CA VAL A 85 15.84 -12.47 -8.85
C VAL A 85 17.27 -12.92 -9.14
N SER A 86 17.48 -13.70 -10.20
CA SER A 86 18.82 -14.14 -10.61
C SER A 86 19.75 -12.97 -10.89
N TYR A 87 19.25 -11.92 -11.57
CA TYR A 87 20.02 -10.70 -11.82
C TYR A 87 20.45 -10.04 -10.51
N LEU A 88 19.51 -9.78 -9.58
CA LEU A 88 19.83 -9.15 -8.30
C LEU A 88 20.84 -9.97 -7.48
N HIS A 89 20.69 -11.29 -7.45
CA HIS A 89 21.61 -12.19 -6.76
C HIS A 89 23.00 -12.17 -7.40
N SER A 90 23.09 -12.15 -8.74
CA SER A 90 24.38 -12.06 -9.46
C SER A 90 25.13 -10.75 -9.19
N LYS A 91 24.41 -9.70 -8.79
CA LYS A 91 24.96 -8.40 -8.40
C LYS A 91 25.19 -8.27 -6.89
N GLY A 92 24.93 -9.31 -6.10
CA GLY A 92 25.04 -9.27 -4.65
C GLY A 92 24.03 -8.34 -3.96
N ILE A 93 22.96 -7.93 -4.66
CA ILE A 93 21.97 -6.99 -4.13
C ILE A 93 21.02 -7.74 -3.19
N MET A 94 21.00 -7.32 -1.93
CA MET A 94 20.14 -7.89 -0.88
C MET A 94 19.00 -6.94 -0.50
N THR A 95 17.98 -7.48 0.15
CA THR A 95 16.90 -6.66 0.73
C THR A 95 17.42 -5.79 1.89
N ARG A 96 16.60 -4.85 2.36
CA ARG A 96 16.90 -3.98 3.51
C ARG A 96 17.37 -4.74 4.76
N LYS A 97 16.86 -5.96 4.96
CA LYS A 97 17.21 -6.82 6.10
C LYS A 97 18.37 -7.78 5.81
N GLY A 98 19.08 -7.63 4.68
CA GLY A 98 20.16 -8.52 4.27
C GLY A 98 19.72 -9.86 3.69
N ASN A 99 18.41 -10.08 3.50
CA ASN A 99 17.90 -11.35 2.95
C ASN A 99 17.99 -11.40 1.42
N LYS A 100 18.07 -12.62 0.87
CA LYS A 100 17.95 -12.89 -0.57
C LYS A 100 16.55 -12.54 -1.10
N TRP A 101 16.50 -12.05 -2.32
CA TRP A 101 15.24 -11.77 -3.03
C TRP A 101 14.48 -13.05 -3.40
N SER A 102 13.15 -13.01 -3.26
CA SER A 102 12.22 -14.04 -3.73
C SER A 102 11.38 -13.54 -4.89
N ARG A 103 10.83 -14.45 -5.70
CA ARG A 103 9.91 -14.09 -6.79
C ARG A 103 8.67 -13.34 -6.27
N GLN A 104 8.21 -13.69 -5.07
CA GLN A 104 7.09 -13.01 -4.41
C GLN A 104 7.43 -11.57 -4.05
N ALA A 105 8.62 -11.31 -3.50
CA ALA A 105 9.06 -9.95 -3.20
C ALA A 105 9.12 -9.08 -4.46
N ILE A 106 9.64 -9.61 -5.57
CA ILE A 106 9.63 -8.92 -6.86
C ILE A 106 8.20 -8.68 -7.36
N ALA A 107 7.32 -9.67 -7.23
CA ALA A 107 5.92 -9.53 -7.63
C ALA A 107 5.20 -8.41 -6.84
N ILE A 108 5.44 -8.32 -5.53
CA ILE A 108 4.92 -7.25 -4.66
C ILE A 108 5.42 -5.89 -5.13
N ILE A 109 6.71 -5.75 -5.44
CA ILE A 109 7.27 -4.49 -5.95
C ILE A 109 6.55 -4.05 -7.23
N LEU A 110 6.43 -4.96 -8.20
CA LEU A 110 5.82 -4.65 -9.50
C LEU A 110 4.34 -4.27 -9.42
N SER A 111 3.61 -4.72 -8.39
CA SER A 111 2.19 -4.39 -8.20
C SER A 111 1.92 -3.24 -7.23
N ASN A 112 2.91 -2.80 -6.47
CA ASN A 112 2.69 -1.79 -5.44
C ASN A 112 2.56 -0.39 -6.06
N ARG A 113 1.34 0.14 -6.02
CA ARG A 113 0.96 1.41 -6.65
C ARG A 113 1.67 2.63 -6.03
N THR A 114 2.26 2.47 -4.84
CA THR A 114 3.11 3.49 -4.21
C THR A 114 4.28 3.91 -5.11
N TYR A 115 4.81 3.00 -5.92
CA TYR A 115 5.93 3.34 -6.82
C TYR A 115 5.56 4.31 -7.94
N ARG A 116 4.28 4.39 -8.31
CA ARG A 116 3.74 5.38 -9.27
C ARG A 116 3.03 6.55 -8.59
N GLY A 117 3.29 6.79 -7.30
CA GLY A 117 2.72 7.94 -6.58
C GLY A 117 1.29 7.75 -6.08
N ARG A 118 0.79 6.52 -5.90
CA ARG A 118 -0.58 6.27 -5.41
C ARG A 118 -0.56 5.63 -4.03
N VAL A 119 -1.52 5.98 -3.17
CA VAL A 119 -1.74 5.33 -1.87
C VAL A 119 -3.12 4.69 -1.82
N SER A 120 -3.25 3.56 -1.12
CA SER A 120 -4.51 2.81 -1.08
C SER A 120 -4.78 2.15 0.26
N TYR A 121 -6.06 2.04 0.61
CA TYR A 121 -6.56 1.28 1.76
C TYR A 121 -7.97 0.77 1.48
N GLY A 122 -8.16 -0.55 1.59
CA GLY A 122 -9.40 -1.19 1.11
C GLY A 122 -9.62 -0.86 -0.37
N ASP A 123 -10.82 -0.40 -0.69
CA ASP A 123 -11.21 -0.02 -2.06
C ASP A 123 -10.85 1.43 -2.42
N VAL A 124 -10.32 2.21 -1.48
CA VAL A 124 -9.96 3.60 -1.71
C VAL A 124 -8.52 3.69 -2.21
N GLU A 125 -8.33 4.38 -3.33
CA GLU A 125 -7.03 4.77 -3.86
C GLU A 125 -7.01 6.28 -4.17
N THR A 126 -5.98 6.98 -3.71
CA THR A 126 -5.81 8.42 -3.90
C THR A 126 -4.40 8.75 -4.41
N GLN A 127 -4.23 9.94 -4.97
CA GLN A 127 -2.89 10.47 -5.28
C GLN A 127 -2.10 10.63 -3.98
N GLY A 128 -0.91 10.03 -3.95
CA GLY A 128 0.01 10.14 -2.83
C GLY A 128 0.72 11.49 -2.83
N VAL A 129 1.05 11.98 -1.65
CA VAL A 129 1.85 13.21 -1.47
C VAL A 129 3.35 12.96 -1.53
N HIS A 130 3.77 11.69 -1.60
CA HIS A 130 5.17 11.28 -1.75
C HIS A 130 5.62 11.34 -3.21
N ASP A 131 6.94 11.43 -3.41
CA ASP A 131 7.51 11.45 -4.76
C ASP A 131 7.51 10.04 -5.37
N PRO A 132 7.07 9.86 -6.63
CA PRO A 132 7.08 8.56 -7.28
C PRO A 132 8.51 8.14 -7.65
N ILE A 133 8.82 6.85 -7.49
CA ILE A 133 10.10 6.27 -7.93
C ILE A 133 10.05 5.86 -9.41
N ILE A 134 8.88 5.46 -9.89
CA ILE A 134 8.66 4.90 -11.22
C ILE A 134 7.61 5.74 -11.95
N ASP A 135 7.93 6.07 -13.20
CA ASP A 135 7.00 6.72 -14.11
C ASP A 135 5.70 5.87 -14.27
N PRO A 136 4.50 6.49 -14.20
CA PRO A 136 3.25 5.77 -14.33
C PRO A 136 3.16 4.89 -15.59
N ALA A 137 3.64 5.35 -16.73
CA ALA A 137 3.59 4.58 -17.98
C ALA A 137 4.43 3.31 -17.90
N LEU A 138 5.62 3.36 -17.29
CA LEU A 138 6.44 2.17 -17.03
C LEU A 138 5.74 1.19 -16.09
N PHE A 139 5.08 1.71 -15.05
CA PHE A 139 4.31 0.89 -14.12
C PHE A 139 3.15 0.15 -14.80
N TYR A 140 2.37 0.86 -15.62
CA TYR A 140 1.25 0.28 -16.36
C TYR A 140 1.74 -0.76 -17.38
N LYS A 141 2.83 -0.47 -18.10
CA LYS A 141 3.44 -1.41 -19.05
C LYS A 141 3.86 -2.71 -18.36
N ALA A 142 4.52 -2.62 -17.21
CA ALA A 142 4.91 -3.80 -16.43
C ALA A 142 3.69 -4.62 -15.97
N ASN A 143 2.64 -3.97 -15.48
CA ASN A 143 1.45 -4.67 -15.01
C ASN A 143 0.62 -5.30 -16.13
N ALA A 144 0.56 -4.68 -17.32
CA ALA A 144 -0.10 -5.26 -18.49
C ALA A 144 0.55 -6.61 -18.91
N ILE A 145 1.88 -6.70 -18.84
CA ILE A 145 2.61 -7.95 -19.11
C ILE A 145 2.26 -9.03 -18.07
N ARG A 146 2.13 -8.66 -16.80
CA ARG A 146 1.74 -9.58 -15.72
C ARG A 146 0.34 -10.12 -15.93
N GLU A 147 -0.61 -9.23 -16.20
CA GLU A 147 -2.03 -9.58 -16.35
C GLU A 147 -2.26 -10.51 -17.56
N ARG A 148 -1.62 -10.23 -18.71
CA ARG A 148 -1.70 -11.11 -19.88
C ARG A 148 -1.28 -12.54 -19.59
N ARG A 149 -0.31 -12.74 -18.68
CA ARG A 149 0.19 -14.07 -18.33
C ARG A 149 -0.68 -14.78 -17.32
N LYS A 150 -1.29 -14.03 -16.41
CA LYS A 150 -2.29 -14.57 -15.49
C LYS A 150 -3.45 -15.16 -16.28
N ARG A 151 -4.03 -14.38 -17.21
CA ARG A 151 -5.14 -14.85 -18.07
C ARG A 151 -4.82 -16.11 -18.88
N ARG A 152 -3.61 -16.20 -19.43
CA ARG A 152 -3.15 -17.40 -20.17
C ARG A 152 -3.02 -18.65 -19.29
N ARG A 153 -2.73 -18.47 -18.01
CA ARG A 153 -2.64 -19.57 -17.06
C ARG A 153 -4.05 -20.02 -16.68
N ASP A 154 -4.92 -19.07 -16.36
CA ASP A 154 -6.30 -19.33 -15.94
C ASP A 154 -7.15 -19.92 -17.09
N SER A 155 -6.78 -19.70 -18.36
CA SER A 155 -7.46 -20.29 -19.53
C SER A 155 -6.97 -21.69 -19.91
N ASN A 156 -5.96 -22.22 -19.23
CA ASN A 156 -5.28 -23.47 -19.58
C ASN A 156 -5.36 -24.51 -18.45
N ASP A 157 -6.31 -24.29 -17.54
CA ASP A 157 -6.74 -25.10 -16.40
C ASP A 157 -8.26 -25.34 -16.56
#